data_AF-A0A7C1HB13-F1
#
_entry.id   AF-A0A7C1HB13-F1
#
_cell.length_a   1.000
_cell.length_b   1.000
_cell.length_c   1.000
_cell.angle_alpha   90.00
_cell.angle_beta   90.00
_cell.angle_gamma   90.00
#
_symmetry.space_group_name_H-M   'P 1'
#
loop_
_entity.id
_entity.type
_entity.pdbx_description
1 polymer ?
#
loop_
_entity_poly.entity_id
_entity_poly.type
_entity_poly.pdbx_seq_one_letter_code
_entity_poly.pdbx_strand_id
1 'polypeptide(L)' 'MTDIKISELIISCESCGTVKRFKVDSQIDCDRIFHNFRCENNCGRNLYSFIEVGTIERIALSMPTALRVAAAGE' A
#
# COMPACT_ATOMS: atom_id res chain seq x y z
N MET A 1 -10.17 -13.14 -5.49
CA MET A 1 -9.41 -12.50 -4.40
C MET A 1 -8.82 -11.22 -4.97
N THR A 2 -9.04 -10.10 -4.31
CA THR A 2 -8.44 -8.82 -4.69
C THR A 2 -7.01 -8.82 -4.18
N ASP A 3 -6.03 -8.85 -5.09
CA ASP A 3 -4.61 -8.79 -4.73
C ASP A 3 -4.26 -7.32 -4.42
N ILE A 4 -3.72 -7.06 -3.23
CA ILE A 4 -3.28 -5.73 -2.80
C ILE A 4 -1.76 -5.72 -2.86
N LYS A 5 -1.21 -4.92 -3.76
CA LYS A 5 0.24 -4.73 -3.88
C LYS A 5 0.67 -3.50 -3.10
N ILE A 6 1.36 -3.70 -2.00
CA ILE A 6 1.96 -2.62 -1.21
C ILE A 6 3.16 -2.08 -2.00
N SER A 7 3.31 -0.76 -2.01
CA SER A 7 4.32 -0.08 -2.84
C SER A 7 5.13 0.98 -2.09
N GLU A 8 4.55 1.56 -1.04
CA GLU A 8 5.21 2.62 -0.28
C GLU A 8 4.87 2.53 1.21
N LEU A 9 5.88 2.78 2.06
CA LEU A 9 5.76 3.02 3.48
C LEU A 9 6.22 4.45 3.77
N ILE A 10 5.37 5.23 4.42
CA ILE A 10 5.68 6.59 4.85
C ILE A 10 5.74 6.59 6.37
N ILE A 11 6.85 7.06 6.93
CA ILE A 11 7.04 7.20 8.38
C ILE A 11 7.20 8.68 8.70
N SER A 12 6.35 9.21 9.58
CA SER A 12 6.45 10.56 10.13
C SER A 12 6.80 10.55 11.61
N CYS A 13 7.53 11.57 12.06
CA CYS A 13 7.75 11.84 13.48
C CYS A 13 6.98 13.09 13.87
N GLU A 14 5.96 12.94 14.71
CA GLU A 14 5.07 14.02 15.13
C GLU A 14 5.75 15.04 16.04
N SER A 15 6.92 14.70 16.60
CA SER A 15 7.67 15.60 17.48
C SER A 15 8.50 16.63 16.73
N CYS A 16 9.16 16.22 15.64
CA CYS A 16 10.10 17.06 14.90
C CYS A 16 9.68 17.33 13.46
N GLY A 17 8.58 16.73 13.00
CA GLY A 17 8.04 16.91 11.65
C GLY A 17 8.82 16.18 10.55
N THR A 18 9.80 15.33 10.89
CA THR A 18 10.53 14.55 9.88
C THR A 18 9.59 13.55 9.22
N VAL A 19 9.58 13.52 7.88
CA VAL A 19 8.85 12.53 7.08
C VAL A 19 9.84 11.81 6.17
N LYS A 20 9.82 10.48 6.20
CA LYS A 20 10.60 9.62 5.29
C LYS A 20 9.67 8.70 4.52
N ARG A 21 9.99 8.48 3.25
CA ARG A 21 9.25 7.59 2.35
C ARG A 21 10.16 6.47 1.90
N PHE A 22 9.64 5.26 1.92
CA PHE A 22 10.36 4.05 1.57
C PHE A 22 9.55 3.31 0.53
N LYS A 23 10.19 2.93 -0.58
CA LYS A 23 9.60 1.97 -1.51
C LYS A 23 9.71 0.58 -0.90
N VAL A 24 8.62 -0.17 -0.96
CA VAL A 24 8.48 -1.49 -0.35
C VAL A 24 7.72 -2.39 -1.30
N ASP A 25 8.07 -3.68 -1.31
CA ASP A 25 7.44 -4.69 -2.17
C ASP A 25 6.53 -5.63 -1.36
N SER A 26 6.56 -5.54 -0.03
CA SER A 26 5.83 -6.45 0.85
C SER A 26 5.54 -5.84 2.23
N GLN A 27 4.54 -6.40 2.91
CA GLN A 27 4.23 -6.08 4.31
C GLN A 27 5.42 -6.36 5.24
N ILE A 28 6.17 -7.43 4.97
CA ILE A 28 7.32 -7.85 5.78
C ILE A 28 8.43 -6.78 5.71
N ASP A 29 8.64 -6.19 4.54
CA ASP A 29 9.57 -5.07 4.37
C ASP A 29 9.13 -3.84 5.17
N CYS A 30 7.83 -3.55 5.19
CA CYS A 30 7.29 -2.43 5.95
C CYS A 30 7.61 -2.57 7.45
N ASP A 31 7.32 -3.76 8.00
CA ASP A 31 7.53 -4.08 9.41
C ASP A 31 9.01 -3.98 9.80
N ARG A 32 9.89 -4.53 8.95
CA ARG A 32 11.35 -4.45 9.11
C ARG A 32 11.83 -3.00 9.11
N ILE A 33 11.38 -2.18 8.16
CA ILE A 33 11.81 -0.78 8.05
C ILE A 33 11.31 0.01 9.26
N PHE A 34 10.05 -0.15 9.65
CA PHE A 34 9.47 0.53 10.80
C PHE A 34 10.19 0.18 12.11
N HIS A 35 10.51 -1.10 12.34
CA HIS A 35 11.22 -1.52 13.55
C HIS A 35 12.65 -1.02 13.65
N ASN A 36 13.33 -0.83 12.51
CA ASN A 36 14.70 -0.31 12.45
C ASN A 36 14.77 1.21 12.29
N PHE A 37 13.65 1.86 11.99
CA PHE A 37 13.59 3.30 11.80
C PHE A 37 14.01 4.05 13.07
N ARG A 38 14.90 5.02 12.89
CA ARG A 38 15.33 5.96 13.92
C ARG A 38 15.24 7.36 13.35
N CYS A 39 14.53 8.22 14.06
CA CYS A 39 14.48 9.63 13.73
C CYS A 39 15.89 10.25 13.86
N GLU A 40 16.31 11.05 12.87
CA GLU A 40 17.61 11.74 12.85
C GLU A 40 17.77 12.69 14.05
N ASN A 41 16.66 13.23 14.56
CA ASN A 41 16.62 14.08 15.76
C ASN A 41 16.54 13.28 17.07
N ASN A 42 16.68 11.95 17.00
CA ASN A 42 16.64 11.02 18.14
C ASN A 42 15.34 11.10 18.97
N CYS A 43 14.22 11.47 18.34
CA CYS A 43 12.90 11.49 18.99
C CYS A 43 12.47 10.07 19.42
N GLY A 44 11.65 9.99 20.47
CA GLY A 44 11.09 8.74 20.96
C GLY A 44 10.19 8.05 19.93
N ARG A 45 10.27 6.72 19.84
CA ARG A 45 9.48 5.93 18.86
C ARG A 45 7.98 5.99 19.09
N ASN A 46 7.56 6.32 20.31
CA ASN A 46 6.16 6.55 20.66
C ASN A 46 5.53 7.76 19.94
N LEU A 47 6.35 8.57 19.27
CA LEU A 47 5.92 9.74 18.51
C LEU A 47 5.97 9.49 16.99
N TYR A 48 6.17 8.24 16.56
CA TYR A 48 6.23 7.88 15.15
C TYR A 48 4.83 7.48 14.69
N SER A 49 4.44 7.97 13.51
CA SER A 49 3.26 7.52 12.78
C SER A 49 3.70 6.90 11.46
N PHE A 50 2.93 5.93 10.96
CA PHE A 50 3.23 5.30 9.68
C PHE A 50 1.97 5.15 8.82
N ILE A 51 2.18 5.17 7.50
CA ILE A 51 1.15 5.02 6.49
C ILE A 51 1.68 4.05 5.44
N GLU A 52 0.89 3.02 5.12
CA GLU A 52 1.18 2.07 4.06
C GLU A 52 0.30 2.39 2.85
N VAL A 53 0.93 2.49 1.67
CA VAL A 53 0.24 2.78 0.42
C VAL A 53 0.33 1.54 -0.46
N GLY A 54 -0.83 0.94 -0.71
CA GLY A 54 -1.01 -0.18 -1.61
C GLY A 54 -1.94 0.13 -2.76
N THR A 55 -1.75 -0.59 -3.86
CA THR A 55 -2.61 -0.54 -5.03
C THR A 55 -3.48 -1.79 -5.07
N ILE A 56 -4.79 -1.58 -5.27
CA ILE A 56 -5.74 -2.66 -5.51
C ILE A 56 -5.78 -2.92 -7.02
N GLU A 57 -5.32 -4.09 -7.45
CA GLU A 57 -5.48 -4.51 -8.85
C GLU A 57 -6.87 -5.10 -9.05
N ARG A 58 -7.72 -4.39 -9.79
CA ARG A 58 -9.05 -4.88 -10.16
C ARG A 58 -8.89 -5.80 -11.37
N ILE A 59 -8.92 -7.11 -11.13
CA ILE A 59 -9.00 -8.09 -12.22
C ILE A 59 -10.33 -7.84 -12.93
N ALA A 60 -10.29 -7.33 -14.16
CA ALA A 60 -11.47 -7.23 -15.00
C ALA A 60 -11.95 -8.66 -15.27
N LEU A 61 -13.06 -9.06 -14.65
CA LEU A 61 -13.79 -10.25 -15.04
C LEU A 61 -14.32 -9.99 -16.45
N SER A 62 -13.57 -10.37 -17.47
CA SER A 62 -14.05 -10.38 -18.85
C SER A 62 -15.29 -11.29 -18.88
N MET A 63 -16.45 -10.70 -19.19
CA MET A 63 -17.64 -11.49 -19.46
C MET A 63 -17.34 -12.43 -20.62
N PRO A 64 -17.67 -13.73 -20.52
CA PRO A 64 -17.48 -14.64 -21.64
C PRO A 64 -18.31 -14.16 -22.83
N THR A 65 -17.67 -14.05 -24.00
CA THR A 65 -18.25 -13.58 -25.27
C THR A 65 -19.53 -14.34 -25.69
N ALA A 66 -19.81 -15.50 -25.08
CA ALA A 66 -21.00 -16.32 -25.33
C ALA A 66 -22.34 -15.65 -24.98
N LEU A 67 -22.37 -14.61 -24.14
CA LEU A 67 -23.62 -13.93 -23.74
C LEU A 67 -23.96 -12.68 -24.59
N ARG A 68 -23.33 -12.51 -25.76
CA ARG A 68 -23.61 -11.36 -26.66
C ARG A 68 -24.71 -11.60 -27.69
N VAL A 69 -25.20 -12.83 -27.87
CA VAL A 69 -26.10 -13.18 -29.00
C VAL A 69 -27.59 -13.23 -28.62
N ALA A 70 -27.97 -13.12 -27.34
CA ALA A 70 -29.38 -13.22 -26.95
C ALA A 70 -30.18 -11.89 -26.97
N ALA A 71 -29.53 -10.76 -27.30
CA ALA A 71 -30.17 -9.43 -27.28
C ALA A 71 -30.41 -8.81 -28.67
N ALA A 72 -30.20 -9.57 -29.75
CA ALA A 72 -30.48 -9.14 -31.11
C ALA A 72 -31.18 -10.27 -31.87
N GLY A 73 -32.50 -10.30 -31.82
CA GLY A 73 -33.29 -11.27 -32.59
C GLY A 73 -34.76 -11.29 -32.18
N GLU A 74 -35.48 -10.21 -32.49
CA GLU A 74 -36.89 -10.27 -32.89
C GLU A 74 -36.95 -10.48 -34.41
#